data_AF-A0AA97E245-F1
#
_entry.id   AF-A0AA97E245-F1
#
_cell.length_a   1.000
_cell.length_b   1.000
_cell.length_c   1.000
_cell.angle_alpha   90.00
_cell.angle_beta   90.00
_cell.angle_gamma   90.00
#
_symmetry.space_group_name_H-M   'P 1'
#
loop_
_entity.id
_entity.type
_entity.pdbx_description
1 polymer ?
#
loop_
_entity_poly.entity_id
_entity_poly.type
_entity_poly.pdbx_seq_one_letter_code
_entity_poly.pdbx_strand_id
1 'polypeptide(L)'
;MLVEVPFDQFPLFDERERGYHRAMIQTDQLSAYQTTPLPEGTYWIYYTDDIIEPTQGCPITLSYLDVILSGCLEYGDAFTQDFLTLTKGWTSPLLNDRKAPRYPRVQPDIETERLNTLLAPVTTLSIKELSVTYES
;
A
#
# COMPACT_ATOMS: atom_id res chain seq x y z
N MET A 1 -4.39 2.44 8.98
CA MET A 1 -3.89 3.77 9.38
C MET A 1 -5.03 4.76 9.26
N LEU A 2 -5.25 5.59 10.28
CA LEU A 2 -6.13 6.75 10.19
C LEU A 2 -5.25 8.00 10.02
N VAL A 3 -5.68 8.91 9.14
CA VAL A 3 -5.01 10.19 8.93
C VAL A 3 -6.02 11.27 9.23
N GLU A 4 -5.67 12.17 10.15
CA GLU A 4 -6.47 13.36 10.41
C GLU A 4 -6.29 14.35 9.25
N VAL A 5 -7.40 14.80 8.68
CA VAL A 5 -7.40 15.69 7.50
C VAL A 5 -8.33 16.87 7.79
N PRO A 6 -7.86 18.12 7.63
CA PRO A 6 -8.70 19.30 7.70
C PRO A 6 -9.86 19.26 6.70
N PHE A 7 -11.04 19.73 7.10
CA PHE A 7 -12.25 19.65 6.27
C PHE A 7 -12.09 20.33 4.89
N ASP A 8 -11.34 21.42 4.83
CA ASP A 8 -11.08 22.19 3.60
C ASP A 8 -10.11 21.50 2.63
N GLN A 9 -9.40 20.45 3.06
CA GLN A 9 -8.52 19.66 2.20
C GLN A 9 -9.26 18.52 1.48
N PHE A 10 -10.46 18.15 1.91
CA PHE A 10 -11.23 17.07 1.29
C PHE A 10 -11.38 17.20 -0.23
N PRO A 11 -11.64 18.40 -0.81
CA PRO A 11 -11.68 18.56 -2.27
C PRO A 11 -10.38 18.18 -2.98
N LEU A 12 -9.20 18.39 -2.36
CA LEU A 12 -7.91 18.00 -2.94
C LEU A 12 -7.73 16.47 -2.94
N PHE A 13 -8.23 15.79 -1.91
CA PHE A 13 -8.27 14.33 -1.87
C PHE A 13 -9.26 13.79 -2.90
N ASP A 14 -10.45 14.38 -3.04
CA ASP A 14 -11.43 13.99 -4.06
C ASP A 14 -10.84 14.08 -5.48
N GLU A 15 -10.08 15.14 -5.76
CA GLU A 15 -9.42 15.31 -7.05
C GLU A 15 -8.34 14.24 -7.31
N ARG A 16 -7.59 13.90 -6.26
CA ARG A 16 -6.51 12.90 -6.30
C ARG A 16 -7.07 11.48 -6.46
N GLU A 17 -8.14 11.16 -5.74
CA GLU A 17 -8.80 9.86 -5.72
C GLU A 17 -9.93 9.76 -6.76
N ARG A 18 -9.83 10.51 -7.85
CA ARG A 18 -10.81 10.50 -8.94
C ARG A 18 -11.02 9.08 -9.47
N GLY A 19 -12.26 8.63 -9.49
CA GLY A 19 -12.64 7.26 -9.84
C GLY A 19 -12.97 6.38 -8.64
N TYR A 20 -12.68 6.84 -7.42
CA TYR A 20 -13.13 6.22 -6.17
C TYR A 20 -14.37 6.93 -5.62
N HIS A 21 -15.16 6.20 -4.84
CA HIS A 21 -16.26 6.72 -4.04
C HIS A 21 -15.76 7.10 -2.66
N ARG A 22 -16.06 8.33 -2.23
CA ARG A 22 -15.89 8.73 -0.83
C ARG A 22 -17.13 8.35 -0.03
N ALA A 23 -16.98 7.51 0.98
CA ALA A 23 -18.05 7.15 1.91
C ALA A 23 -17.66 7.40 3.36
N MET A 24 -18.66 7.83 4.14
CA MET A 24 -18.55 7.93 5.58
C MET A 24 -18.77 6.55 6.19
N ILE A 25 -17.92 6.16 7.14
CA ILE A 25 -18.03 4.90 7.87
C ILE A 25 -18.52 5.17 9.29
N GLN A 26 -19.50 4.40 9.74
CA GLN A 26 -20.00 4.48 11.11
C GLN A 26 -19.01 3.81 12.07
N THR A 27 -18.86 4.37 13.28
CA THR A 27 -17.89 3.87 14.27
C THR A 27 -18.14 2.41 14.67
N ASP A 28 -19.39 1.93 14.63
CA ASP A 28 -19.75 0.54 14.92
C ASP A 28 -19.31 -0.46 13.83
N GLN A 29 -18.92 0.03 12.66
CA GLN A 29 -18.34 -0.77 11.57
C GLN A 29 -16.81 -0.85 11.66
N LEU A 30 -16.20 -0.17 12.64
CA LEU A 30 -14.76 -0.10 12.81
C LEU A 30 -14.32 -0.84 14.08
N SER A 31 -13.24 -1.58 13.97
CA SER A 31 -12.52 -2.17 15.11
C SER A 31 -11.11 -1.60 15.14
N ALA A 32 -10.66 -1.16 16.32
CA ALA A 32 -9.28 -0.76 16.51
C ALA A 32 -8.35 -1.96 16.28
N TYR A 33 -7.24 -1.72 15.57
CA TYR A 33 -6.22 -2.74 15.34
C TYR A 33 -5.43 -3.07 16.62
N GLN A 34 -5.27 -2.08 17.51
CA GLN A 34 -4.67 -2.23 18.84
C GLN A 34 -5.73 -2.04 19.94
N THR A 35 -5.34 -2.23 21.19
CA THR A 35 -6.22 -2.01 22.35
C THR A 35 -6.60 -0.55 22.57
N THR A 36 -5.88 0.40 21.94
CA THR A 36 -6.19 1.82 21.97
C THR A 36 -7.51 2.09 21.25
N PRO A 37 -8.47 2.78 21.88
CA PRO A 37 -9.72 3.18 21.23
C PRO A 37 -9.48 4.02 19.98
N LEU A 38 -10.41 3.95 19.03
CA LEU A 38 -10.40 4.86 17.89
C LEU A 38 -10.64 6.31 18.36
N PRO A 39 -9.97 7.31 17.77
CA PRO A 39 -10.18 8.71 18.12
C PRO A 39 -11.59 9.15 17.75
N GLU A 40 -12.25 9.97 18.57
CA GLU A 40 -13.57 10.50 18.21
C GLU A 40 -13.52 11.33 16.93
N GLY A 41 -14.48 11.12 16.03
CA GLY A 41 -14.53 11.87 14.78
C GLY A 41 -15.43 11.23 13.72
N THR A 42 -15.40 11.82 12.53
CA THR A 42 -16.03 11.26 11.33
C THR A 42 -14.99 10.55 10.49
N TYR A 43 -15.23 9.28 10.17
CA TYR A 43 -14.30 8.49 9.36
C TYR A 43 -14.76 8.47 7.90
N TRP A 44 -13.80 8.65 7.00
CA TRP A 44 -14.02 8.59 5.57
C TRP A 44 -13.07 7.58 4.93
N ILE A 45 -13.58 6.87 3.94
CA ILE A 45 -12.80 5.97 3.08
C ILE A 45 -13.03 6.33 1.62
N TYR A 46 -12.01 6.12 0.80
CA TYR A 46 -12.11 6.09 -0.66
C TYR A 46 -12.02 4.63 -1.12
N TYR A 47 -13.04 4.15 -1.83
CA TYR A 47 -13.12 2.77 -2.30
C TYR A 47 -13.70 2.70 -3.73
N THR A 48 -13.48 1.58 -4.41
CA THR A 48 -14.05 1.31 -5.74
C THR A 48 -14.89 0.03 -5.67
N ASP A 49 -16.02 0.01 -6.37
CA ASP A 49 -16.83 -1.20 -6.56
C ASP A 49 -16.19 -2.15 -7.59
N ASP A 50 -15.45 -1.58 -8.54
CA ASP A 50 -14.79 -2.31 -9.62
C ASP A 50 -13.38 -2.71 -9.21
N ILE A 51 -13.22 -3.98 -8.81
CA ILE A 51 -11.91 -4.58 -8.56
C ILE A 51 -11.39 -5.14 -9.89
N ILE A 52 -10.39 -4.47 -10.45
CA ILE A 52 -9.71 -4.90 -11.68
C ILE A 52 -8.44 -5.65 -11.30
N GLU A 53 -8.35 -6.93 -11.69
CA GLU A 53 -7.15 -7.72 -11.46
C GLU A 53 -5.96 -7.20 -12.27
N PRO A 54 -4.75 -7.15 -11.70
CA PRO A 54 -3.55 -6.78 -12.43
C PRO A 54 -3.31 -7.70 -13.63
N THR A 55 -2.76 -7.14 -14.71
CA THR A 55 -2.45 -7.88 -15.95
C THR A 55 -1.00 -7.66 -16.33
N GLN A 56 -0.49 -8.41 -17.32
CA GLN A 56 0.85 -8.17 -17.84
C GLN A 56 1.01 -6.76 -18.45
N GLY A 57 -0.07 -6.17 -18.96
CA GLY A 57 -0.08 -4.79 -19.47
C GLY A 57 -0.17 -3.72 -18.37
N CYS A 58 -0.72 -4.08 -17.21
CA CYS A 58 -0.84 -3.23 -16.03
C CYS A 58 -0.49 -4.03 -14.76
N PRO A 59 0.81 -4.34 -14.54
CA PRO A 59 1.26 -5.12 -13.39
C PRO A 59 1.38 -4.24 -12.14
N ILE A 60 1.42 -4.87 -10.97
CA ILE A 60 1.79 -4.21 -9.72
C ILE A 60 3.31 -3.94 -9.74
N THR A 61 3.72 -2.71 -9.54
CA THR A 61 5.13 -2.30 -9.59
C THR A 61 5.79 -2.34 -8.21
N LEU A 62 7.03 -2.84 -8.12
CA LEU A 62 7.75 -2.86 -6.84
C LEU A 62 8.01 -1.46 -6.28
N SER A 63 8.23 -0.45 -7.13
CA SER A 63 8.39 0.92 -6.65
C SER A 63 7.19 1.48 -5.88
N TYR A 64 6.00 0.94 -6.15
CA TYR A 64 4.79 1.24 -5.40
C TYR A 64 4.73 0.42 -4.10
N LEU A 65 4.98 -0.89 -4.18
CA LEU A 65 4.98 -1.77 -3.01
C LEU A 65 6.05 -1.38 -1.98
N ASP A 66 7.22 -0.93 -2.42
CA ASP A 66 8.31 -0.52 -1.52
C ASP A 66 7.88 0.64 -0.62
N VAL A 67 7.18 1.63 -1.17
CA VAL A 67 6.64 2.76 -0.42
C VAL A 67 5.57 2.31 0.57
N ILE A 68 4.68 1.39 0.17
CA ILE A 68 3.63 0.85 1.04
C ILE A 68 4.24 0.05 2.20
N LEU A 69 5.20 -0.82 1.93
CA LEU A 69 5.85 -1.63 2.95
C LEU A 69 6.73 -0.80 3.88
N SER A 70 7.43 0.21 3.37
CA SER A 70 8.15 1.17 4.21
C SER A 70 7.21 1.84 5.21
N GLY A 71 6.04 2.31 4.76
CA GLY A 71 5.03 2.88 5.65
C GLY A 71 4.45 1.87 6.64
N CYS A 72 4.29 0.60 6.26
CA CYS A 72 3.85 -0.46 7.18
C CYS A 72 4.90 -0.72 8.27
N LEU A 73 6.19 -0.68 7.93
CA LEU A 73 7.29 -0.89 8.86
C LEU A 73 7.40 0.22 9.92
N GLU A 74 6.93 1.43 9.63
CA GLU A 74 6.82 2.50 10.64
C GLU A 74 5.87 2.12 11.80
N TYR A 75 4.91 1.21 11.55
CA TYR A 75 4.01 0.65 12.56
C TYR A 75 4.49 -0.70 13.14
N GLY A 76 5.67 -1.17 12.71
CA GLY A 76 6.34 -2.35 13.22
C GLY A 76 6.13 -3.62 12.38
N ASP A 77 6.93 -4.64 12.71
CA ASP A 77 6.95 -5.93 11.99
C ASP A 77 5.62 -6.69 12.04
N ALA A 78 4.93 -6.65 13.19
CA ALA A 78 3.64 -7.34 13.33
C ALA A 78 2.58 -6.77 12.37
N PHE A 79 2.48 -5.45 12.27
CA PHE A 79 1.56 -4.79 11.34
C PHE A 79 1.93 -5.10 9.88
N THR A 80 3.22 -5.09 9.57
CA THR A 80 3.71 -5.41 8.22
C THR A 80 3.40 -6.85 7.84
N GLN A 81 3.56 -7.80 8.77
CA GLN A 81 3.23 -9.20 8.55
C GLN A 81 1.71 -9.40 8.36
N ASP A 82 0.89 -8.71 9.15
CA ASP A 82 -0.57 -8.75 8.99
C ASP A 82 -0.99 -8.16 7.64
N PHE A 83 -0.38 -7.04 7.21
CA PHE A 83 -0.60 -6.48 5.88
C PHE A 83 -0.30 -7.50 4.77
N LEU A 84 0.86 -8.16 4.83
CA LEU A 84 1.23 -9.20 3.86
C LEU A 84 0.26 -10.38 3.88
N THR A 85 -0.20 -10.79 5.06
CA THR A 85 -1.07 -11.96 5.23
C THR A 85 -2.52 -11.70 4.81
N LEU A 86 -3.04 -10.52 5.10
CA LEU A 86 -4.44 -10.16 4.88
C LEU A 86 -4.68 -9.55 3.49
N THR A 87 -3.64 -9.03 2.84
CA THR A 87 -3.72 -8.53 1.47
C THR A 87 -3.79 -9.70 0.48
N LYS A 88 -4.66 -9.60 -0.52
CA LYS A 88 -4.83 -10.58 -1.59
C LYS A 88 -4.17 -10.09 -2.88
N GLY A 89 -4.01 -11.00 -3.85
CA GLY A 89 -3.49 -10.64 -5.17
C GLY A 89 -1.97 -10.67 -5.29
N TRP A 90 -1.25 -11.23 -4.31
CA TRP A 90 0.21 -11.38 -4.39
C TRP A 90 0.68 -12.31 -5.51
N THR A 91 -0.21 -13.14 -6.05
CA THR A 91 0.07 -13.99 -7.22
C THR A 91 -0.22 -13.31 -8.56
N SER A 92 -0.77 -12.10 -8.55
CA SER A 92 -1.05 -11.33 -9.77
C SER A 92 0.24 -10.78 -10.37
N PRO A 93 0.28 -10.41 -11.67
CA PRO A 93 1.49 -9.94 -12.33
C PRO A 93 2.19 -8.80 -11.58
N LEU A 94 3.44 -9.04 -11.17
CA LEU A 94 4.33 -8.06 -10.57
C LEU A 94 5.46 -7.69 -11.51
N LEU A 95 5.95 -6.46 -11.40
CA LEU A 95 7.11 -5.97 -12.13
C LEU A 95 8.09 -5.32 -11.15
N ASN A 96 9.33 -5.82 -11.13
CA ASN A 96 10.43 -5.05 -10.57
C ASN A 96 10.79 -3.91 -11.54
N ASP A 97 10.36 -2.70 -11.21
CA ASP A 97 10.62 -1.48 -11.95
C ASP A 97 11.65 -0.58 -11.27
N ARG A 98 12.39 -1.05 -10.26
CA ARG A 98 13.29 -0.21 -9.45
C ARG A 98 14.37 0.52 -10.26
N LYS A 99 14.80 -0.04 -11.41
CA LYS A 99 15.74 0.63 -12.33
C LYS A 99 15.13 1.76 -13.15
N ALA A 100 13.81 1.77 -13.32
CA ALA A 100 13.07 2.80 -14.03
C ALA A 100 11.66 2.93 -13.39
N PRO A 101 11.56 3.53 -12.19
CA PRO A 101 10.33 3.51 -11.41
C PRO A 101 9.16 4.14 -12.16
N ARG A 102 8.04 3.41 -12.23
CA ARG A 102 6.79 3.91 -12.80
C ARG A 102 5.96 4.67 -11.76
N TYR A 103 6.13 4.37 -10.47
CA TYR A 103 5.42 5.07 -9.42
C TYR A 103 6.03 6.47 -9.18
N PRO A 104 5.27 7.56 -9.37
CA PRO A 104 5.82 8.92 -9.36
C PRO A 104 6.29 9.40 -7.98
N ARG A 105 5.88 8.73 -6.90
CA ARG A 105 6.29 9.04 -5.52
C ARG A 105 7.25 7.99 -4.96
N VAL A 106 8.05 7.37 -5.83
CA VAL A 106 9.12 6.46 -5.42
C VAL A 106 10.06 7.14 -4.44
N GLN A 107 10.51 6.40 -3.43
CA GLN A 107 11.52 6.84 -2.48
C GLN A 107 12.78 5.98 -2.70
N PRO A 108 13.74 6.43 -3.51
CA PRO A 108 14.87 5.60 -3.95
C PRO A 108 15.82 5.21 -2.82
N ASP A 109 15.81 5.97 -1.71
CA ASP A 109 16.67 5.74 -0.54
C ASP A 109 16.14 4.61 0.38
N ILE A 110 14.99 4.01 0.07
CA ILE A 110 14.44 2.88 0.83
C ILE A 110 15.39 1.68 0.75
N GLU A 111 15.75 1.13 1.91
CA GLU A 111 16.56 -0.07 2.03
C GLU A 111 15.76 -1.32 1.57
N THR A 112 15.98 -1.73 0.32
CA THR A 112 15.20 -2.80 -0.31
C THR A 112 15.50 -4.22 0.19
N GLU A 113 16.62 -4.48 0.90
CA GLU A 113 17.01 -5.84 1.32
C GLU A 113 15.98 -6.45 2.29
N ARG A 114 15.56 -5.67 3.29
CA ARG A 114 14.51 -6.09 4.23
C ARG A 114 13.18 -6.30 3.51
N LEU A 115 12.84 -5.42 2.57
CA LEU A 115 11.60 -5.53 1.79
C LEU A 115 11.59 -6.77 0.89
N ASN A 116 12.73 -7.11 0.28
CA ASN A 116 12.88 -8.31 -0.54
C ASN A 116 12.64 -9.57 0.30
N THR A 117 13.15 -9.60 1.53
CA THR A 117 12.93 -10.72 2.46
C THR A 117 11.44 -10.89 2.80
N LEU A 118 10.73 -9.77 2.99
CA LEU A 118 9.29 -9.76 3.28
C LEU A 118 8.43 -10.15 2.06
N LEU A 119 8.84 -9.75 0.86
CA LEU A 119 8.11 -10.02 -0.39
C LEU A 119 8.36 -11.41 -0.97
N ALA A 120 9.54 -11.99 -0.76
CA ALA A 120 9.91 -13.31 -1.28
C ALA A 120 8.91 -14.43 -0.98
N PRO A 121 8.33 -14.56 0.23
CA PRO A 121 7.38 -15.65 0.52
C PRO A 121 5.97 -15.44 -0.06
N VAL A 122 5.60 -14.22 -0.47
CA VAL A 122 4.23 -13.92 -0.92
C VAL A 122 4.13 -13.66 -2.42
N THR A 123 5.18 -13.15 -3.06
CA THR A 123 5.17 -12.76 -4.48
C THR A 123 5.56 -13.91 -5.42
N THR A 124 5.28 -13.74 -6.72
CA THR A 124 5.73 -14.67 -7.77
C THR A 124 7.13 -14.40 -8.30
N LEU A 125 7.79 -13.32 -7.85
CA LEU A 125 9.11 -12.94 -8.34
C LEU A 125 10.19 -13.85 -7.75
N SER A 126 11.17 -14.24 -8.58
CA SER A 126 12.34 -14.96 -8.10
C SER A 126 13.21 -14.08 -7.21
N ILE A 127 14.05 -14.70 -6.36
CA ILE A 127 15.05 -13.99 -5.54
C ILE A 127 15.95 -13.10 -6.41
N LYS A 128 16.31 -13.57 -7.61
CA LYS A 128 17.13 -12.82 -8.56
C LYS A 128 16.40 -11.59 -9.10
N GLU A 129 15.09 -11.69 -9.34
CA GLU A 129 14.28 -10.54 -9.76
C GLU A 129 14.13 -9.54 -8.61
N LEU A 130 13.90 -10.01 -7.38
CA LEU A 130 13.80 -9.14 -6.19
C LEU A 130 15.13 -8.46 -5.84
N SER A 131 16.28 -9.10 -6.09
CA SER A 131 17.59 -8.54 -5.73
C SER A 131 18.00 -7.30 -6.54
N VAL A 132 17.27 -6.97 -7.61
CA VAL A 132 17.48 -5.71 -8.33
C VAL A 132 16.99 -4.56 -7.45
N THR A 133 17.90 -3.65 -7.13
CA THR A 133 17.68 -2.46 -6.28
C THR A 133 17.65 -1.18 -7.13
N TYR A 134 17.36 -0.04 -6.49
CA TYR A 134 17.38 1.28 -7.14
C TYR A 134 18.79 1.66 -7.64
N GLU A 135 19.80 1.46 -6.79
CA GLU A 135 21.21 1.70 -7.15
C GLU A 135 21.81 0.52 -7.92
N SER A 136 22.78 0.79 -8.79
CA SER A 136 23.44 -0.23 -9.63
C SER A 136 24.76 -0.67 -9.04
#